data_AF-A0A158AUH9-F1
#
_entry.id   AF-A0A158AUH9-F1
#
_cell.length_a   1.000
_cell.length_b   1.000
_cell.length_c   1.000
_cell.angle_alpha   90.00
_cell.angle_beta   90.00
_cell.angle_gamma   90.00
#
_symmetry.space_group_name_H-M   'P 1'
#
loop_
_entity.id
_entity.type
_entity.pdbx_description
1 polymer ?
#
loop_
_entity_poly.entity_id
_entity_poly.type
_entity_poly.pdbx_seq_one_letter_code
_entity_poly.pdbx_strand_id
1 'polypeptide(L)'
;MDNFLTNSASLDAFSEKTTMACYRNQIPAAPLMRSLECVHGAARGLSELFTLLRLNETQRLSYADRDDNDAVSPPLPPNTVDSFMALGTAVCELLEADIERLAKWAGERADDADQQTATPSSSRRGRKAQDSSKEFTHA
;
A
#
# COMPACT_ATOMS: atom_id res chain seq x y z
N MET A 1 -3.23 2.13 30.34
CA MET A 1 -2.49 2.77 29.24
C MET A 1 -2.31 1.70 28.20
N ASP A 2 -3.20 1.67 27.21
CA ASP A 2 -3.11 0.69 26.13
C ASP A 2 -1.94 1.08 25.22
N ASN A 3 -1.01 0.15 25.04
CA ASN A 3 0.19 0.39 24.24
C ASN A 3 -0.26 0.43 22.78
N PHE A 4 -0.15 1.60 22.14
CA PHE A 4 -0.46 1.81 20.72
C PHE A 4 0.28 0.78 19.82
N LEU A 5 1.47 0.36 20.24
CA LEU A 5 2.28 -0.66 19.57
C LEU A 5 1.75 -2.09 19.69
N THR A 6 0.88 -2.39 20.65
CA THR A 6 0.30 -3.74 20.84
C THR A 6 -1.14 -3.86 20.34
N ASN A 7 -1.80 -2.74 20.01
CA ASN A 7 -3.15 -2.75 19.44
C ASN A 7 -3.09 -2.83 17.90
N SER A 8 -2.54 -3.93 17.39
CA SER A 8 -2.36 -4.15 15.95
C SER A 8 -3.67 -4.18 15.17
N ALA A 9 -4.79 -4.47 15.83
CA ALA A 9 -6.12 -4.46 15.23
C ALA A 9 -6.52 -3.07 14.68
N SER A 10 -5.93 -1.98 15.20
CA SER A 10 -6.12 -0.63 14.67
C SER A 10 -5.12 -0.24 13.57
N LEU A 11 -4.08 -1.05 13.37
CA LEU A 11 -3.02 -0.82 12.37
C LEU A 11 -3.21 -1.68 11.11
N ASP A 12 -4.04 -2.73 11.19
CA ASP A 12 -4.29 -3.62 10.07
C ASP A 12 -5.33 -3.03 9.12
N ALA A 13 -4.86 -2.37 8.06
CA ALA A 13 -5.72 -1.87 6.99
C ALA A 13 -6.39 -3.01 6.19
N PHE A 14 -5.75 -4.18 6.11
CA PHE A 14 -6.24 -5.32 5.32
C PHE A 14 -6.87 -6.39 6.22
N SER A 15 -8.05 -6.89 5.82
CA SER A 15 -8.71 -7.99 6.53
C SER A 15 -7.98 -9.31 6.37
N GLU A 16 -8.12 -10.22 7.36
CA GLU A 16 -7.57 -11.59 7.30
C GLU A 16 -7.97 -12.32 6.01
N LYS A 17 -9.22 -12.14 5.57
CA LYS A 17 -9.74 -12.69 4.32
C LYS A 17 -8.93 -12.24 3.10
N THR A 18 -8.63 -10.94 3.03
CA THR A 18 -7.84 -10.35 1.95
C THR A 18 -6.43 -10.94 1.93
N THR A 19 -5.81 -11.04 3.09
CA THR A 19 -4.49 -11.65 3.28
C THR A 19 -4.48 -13.10 2.79
N MET A 20 -5.50 -13.89 3.13
CA MET A 20 -5.62 -15.28 2.69
C MET A 20 -5.86 -15.42 1.18
N ALA A 21 -6.63 -14.53 0.57
CA ALA A 21 -6.83 -14.51 -0.89
C ALA A 21 -5.54 -14.15 -1.65
N CYS A 22 -4.73 -13.23 -1.10
CA CYS A 22 -3.39 -12.95 -1.62
C CYS A 22 -2.47 -14.17 -1.55
N TYR A 23 -2.40 -14.88 -0.42
CA TYR A 23 -1.60 -16.11 -0.30
C TYR A 23 -2.00 -17.20 -1.29
N ARG A 24 -3.28 -17.24 -1.69
CA ARG A 24 -3.82 -18.17 -2.69
C ARG A 24 -3.60 -17.70 -4.13
N ASN A 25 -2.92 -16.58 -4.36
CA ASN A 25 -2.75 -15.92 -5.66
C ASN A 25 -4.09 -15.60 -6.37
N GLN A 26 -5.14 -15.30 -5.59
CA GLN A 26 -6.48 -15.00 -6.11
C GLN A 26 -6.66 -13.50 -6.41
N ILE A 27 -5.74 -12.66 -5.96
CA ILE A 27 -5.75 -11.21 -6.18
C ILE A 27 -4.55 -10.84 -7.08
N PRO A 28 -4.75 -10.05 -8.15
CA PRO A 28 -3.65 -9.62 -9.00
C PRO A 28 -2.73 -8.64 -8.24
N ALA A 29 -1.43 -8.90 -8.25
CA ALA A 29 -0.45 -8.11 -7.50
C ALA A 29 -0.13 -6.73 -8.12
N ALA A 30 -0.43 -6.49 -9.40
CA ALA A 30 0.01 -5.27 -10.09
C ALA A 30 -0.51 -3.95 -9.46
N PRO A 31 -1.79 -3.82 -9.06
CA PRO A 31 -2.28 -2.62 -8.36
C PRO A 31 -1.60 -2.42 -6.99
N LEU A 32 -1.35 -3.51 -6.26
CA LEU A 32 -0.63 -3.49 -4.98
C LEU A 32 0.82 -3.01 -5.16
N MET A 33 1.53 -3.53 -6.16
CA MET A 33 2.90 -3.14 -6.46
C MET A 33 3.03 -1.63 -6.76
N ARG A 34 2.11 -1.08 -7.56
CA ARG A 34 2.10 0.35 -7.88
C ARG A 34 1.86 1.22 -6.64
N SER A 35 0.95 0.82 -5.76
CA SER A 35 0.71 1.53 -4.50
C SER A 35 1.93 1.46 -3.57
N LEU A 36 2.58 0.30 -3.45
CA LEU A 36 3.79 0.14 -2.66
C LEU A 36 4.96 1.01 -3.17
N GLU A 37 5.13 1.11 -4.49
CA GLU A 37 6.12 2.01 -5.10
C GLU A 37 5.85 3.48 -4.76
N CYS A 38 4.58 3.90 -4.78
CA CYS A 38 4.17 5.26 -4.43
C CYS A 38 4.43 5.56 -2.94
N VAL A 39 4.01 4.65 -2.05
CA VAL A 39 4.27 4.73 -0.61
C VAL A 39 5.77 4.81 -0.33
N HIS A 40 6.57 3.99 -1.01
CA HIS A 40 8.02 3.99 -0.86
C HIS A 40 8.64 5.34 -1.27
N GLY A 41 8.21 5.91 -2.41
CA GLY A 41 8.67 7.22 -2.87
C GLY A 41 8.30 8.35 -1.90
N ALA A 42 7.07 8.37 -1.41
CA ALA A 42 6.60 9.37 -0.45
C ALA A 42 7.33 9.25 0.90
N ALA A 43 7.48 8.03 1.43
CA ALA A 43 8.23 7.78 2.66
C ALA A 43 9.70 8.21 2.55
N ARG A 44 10.33 7.96 1.40
CA ARG A 44 11.68 8.45 1.13
C ARG A 44 11.75 9.98 1.11
N GLY A 45 10.83 10.65 0.44
CA GLY A 45 10.76 12.11 0.40
C GLY A 45 10.55 12.73 1.79
N LEU A 46 9.68 12.14 2.60
CA LEU A 46 9.47 12.55 4.00
C LEU A 46 10.73 12.35 4.84
N SER A 47 11.46 11.25 4.65
CA SER A 47 12.72 11.00 5.36
C SER A 47 13.79 12.05 5.03
N GLU A 48 13.93 12.41 3.76
CA GLU A 48 14.84 13.48 3.32
C GLU A 48 14.40 14.85 3.89
N LEU A 49 13.09 15.13 3.88
CA LEU A 49 12.52 16.35 4.47
C LEU A 49 12.80 16.47 5.97
N PHE A 50 12.53 15.42 6.74
CA PHE A 50 12.80 15.43 8.18
C PHE A 50 14.29 15.50 8.49
N THR A 51 15.13 14.91 7.64
CA THR A 51 16.59 15.07 7.76
C THR A 51 17.00 16.53 7.57
N LEU A 52 16.45 17.20 6.55
CA LEU A 52 16.69 18.62 6.30
C LEU A 52 16.20 19.49 7.47
N LEU A 53 15.00 19.25 8.00
CA LEU A 53 14.47 19.99 9.15
C LEU A 53 15.31 19.79 10.41
N ARG A 54 15.79 18.57 10.65
CA ARG A 54 16.70 18.29 11.77
C ARG A 54 18.04 19.01 11.62
N LEU A 55 18.62 19.00 10.41
CA LEU A 55 19.86 19.74 10.13
C LEU A 55 19.65 21.24 10.29
N ASN A 56 18.49 21.74 9.87
CA ASN A 56 18.13 23.15 10.03
C ASN A 56 18.05 23.55 11.51
N GLU A 57 17.51 22.70 12.38
CA GLU A 57 17.47 22.97 13.82
C GLU A 57 18.88 22.99 14.44
N THR A 58 19.77 22.07 14.06
CA THR A 58 21.18 22.12 14.47
C THR A 58 21.85 23.42 14.00
N GLN A 59 21.59 23.82 12.76
CA GLN A 59 22.12 25.07 12.20
C GLN A 59 21.56 26.30 12.91
N ARG A 60 20.30 26.28 13.34
CA ARG A 60 19.67 27.37 14.10
C ARG A 60 20.40 27.60 15.42
N LEU A 61 20.79 26.53 16.12
CA LEU A 61 21.58 26.61 17.34
C LEU A 61 22.97 27.18 17.06
N SER A 62 23.69 26.64 16.06
CA SER A 62 25.02 27.16 15.69
C SER A 62 25.00 28.61 15.21
N TYR A 63 23.94 29.03 14.51
CA TYR A 63 23.78 30.40 14.05
C TYR A 63 23.49 31.38 15.20
N ALA A 64 22.82 30.92 16.26
CA ALA A 64 22.52 31.73 17.43
C ALA A 64 23.76 32.00 18.29
N ASP A 65 24.68 31.03 18.35
CA ASP A 65 25.92 31.10 19.15
C ASP A 65 27.12 31.66 18.38
N ARG A 66 26.93 32.14 17.15
CA ARG A 66 28.04 32.59 16.29
C ARG A 66 28.61 33.93 16.73
N ASP A 67 29.91 34.09 16.54
CA ASP A 67 30.57 35.40 16.59
C ASP A 67 30.22 36.22 15.34
N ASP A 68 30.23 37.56 15.45
CA ASP A 68 29.88 38.46 14.34
C ASP A 68 30.74 38.28 13.08
N ASN A 69 31.94 37.68 13.22
CA ASN A 69 32.87 37.43 12.12
C ASN A 69 32.79 36.00 11.54
N ASP A 70 31.98 35.12 12.12
CA ASP A 70 31.86 33.74 11.67
C ASP A 70 30.94 33.62 10.45
N ALA A 71 31.47 32.99 9.40
CA ALA A 71 30.76 32.76 8.14
C ALA A 71 29.76 31.59 8.24
N VAL A 72 28.86 31.62 9.23
CA VAL A 72 27.80 30.63 9.41
C VAL A 72 26.58 31.06 8.60
N SER A 73 26.08 30.15 7.75
CA SER A 73 24.86 30.41 6.97
C SER A 73 23.63 30.50 7.88
N PRO A 74 22.65 31.38 7.58
CA PRO A 74 21.42 31.47 8.35
C PRO A 74 20.56 30.19 8.20
N PRO A 75 19.82 29.80 9.25
CA PRO A 75 18.83 28.74 9.14
C PRO A 75 17.67 29.18 8.22
N LEU A 76 16.92 28.20 7.71
CA LEU A 76 15.61 28.41 7.13
C LEU A 76 14.71 29.21 8.08
N PRO A 77 13.85 30.08 7.52
CA PRO A 77 12.95 30.88 8.33
C PRO A 77 11.80 30.00 8.88
N PRO A 78 11.22 30.34 10.06
CA PRO A 78 10.21 29.52 10.72
C PRO A 78 8.99 29.20 9.85
N ASN A 79 8.53 30.15 9.05
CA ASN A 79 7.40 29.96 8.13
C ASN A 79 7.67 28.88 7.06
N THR A 80 8.93 28.72 6.64
CA THR A 80 9.33 27.64 5.72
C THR A 80 9.30 26.29 6.42
N VAL A 81 9.74 26.23 7.68
CA VAL A 81 9.66 25.01 8.51
C VAL A 81 8.19 24.60 8.72
N ASP A 82 7.32 25.54 9.09
CA ASP A 82 5.88 25.29 9.27
C ASP A 82 5.23 24.78 7.98
N SER A 83 5.60 25.37 6.83
CA SER A 83 5.11 24.95 5.52
C SER A 83 5.54 23.52 5.18
N PHE A 84 6.78 23.14 5.52
CA PHE A 84 7.27 21.78 5.32
C PHE A 84 6.61 20.78 6.26
N MET A 85 6.35 21.15 7.51
CA MET A 85 5.61 20.29 8.45
C MET A 85 4.17 20.06 7.96
N ALA A 86 3.48 21.12 7.53
CA ALA A 86 2.14 21.01 6.97
C ALA A 86 2.10 20.14 5.69
N LEU A 87 3.10 20.28 4.82
CA LEU A 87 3.27 19.42 3.65
C LEU A 87 3.47 17.95 4.07
N GLY A 88 4.30 17.70 5.08
CA GLY A 88 4.53 16.36 5.62
C GLY A 88 3.23 15.72 6.10
N THR A 89 2.42 16.46 6.86
CA THR A 89 1.09 16.01 7.31
C THR A 89 0.17 15.68 6.14
N ALA A 90 0.05 16.57 5.16
CA ALA A 90 -0.81 16.35 3.99
C ALA A 90 -0.40 15.11 3.17
N VAL A 91 0.91 14.84 3.05
CA VAL A 91 1.41 13.62 2.39
C VAL A 91 1.04 12.37 3.20
N CYS A 92 1.17 12.40 4.53
CA CYS A 92 0.77 11.27 5.38
C CYS A 92 -0.74 10.98 5.28
N GLU A 93 -1.58 12.02 5.32
CA GLU A 93 -3.04 11.89 5.16
C GLU A 93 -3.40 11.29 3.79
N LEU A 94 -2.71 11.72 2.73
CA LEU A 94 -2.91 11.16 1.38
C LEU A 94 -2.52 9.68 1.32
N LEU A 95 -1.40 9.30 1.94
CA LEU A 95 -0.94 7.92 1.99
C LEU A 95 -1.92 7.02 2.77
N GLU A 96 -2.44 7.50 3.89
CA GLU A 96 -3.46 6.78 4.66
C GLU A 96 -4.71 6.51 3.82
N ALA A 97 -5.23 7.55 3.15
CA ALA A 97 -6.39 7.41 2.26
C ALA A 97 -6.14 6.46 1.08
N ASP A 98 -4.93 6.44 0.52
CA ASP A 98 -4.56 5.52 -0.55
C ASP A 98 -4.44 4.07 -0.07
N ILE A 99 -3.90 3.85 1.13
CA ILE A 99 -3.83 2.52 1.77
C ILE A 99 -5.24 2.00 2.04
N GLU A 100 -6.14 2.82 2.59
CA GLU A 100 -7.54 2.45 2.84
C GLU A 100 -8.27 2.09 1.54
N ARG A 101 -8.06 2.86 0.47
CA ARG A 101 -8.64 2.59 -0.85
C ARG A 101 -8.14 1.27 -1.42
N LEU A 102 -6.84 0.99 -1.28
CA LEU A 102 -6.24 -0.27 -1.71
C LEU A 102 -6.78 -1.45 -0.90
N ALA A 103 -6.92 -1.30 0.41
CA ALA A 103 -7.49 -2.30 1.29
C ALA A 103 -8.94 -2.62 0.91
N LYS A 104 -9.76 -1.61 0.65
CA LYS A 104 -11.13 -1.79 0.17
C LYS A 104 -11.18 -2.55 -1.15
N TRP A 105 -10.38 -2.12 -2.13
CA TRP A 105 -10.29 -2.81 -3.43
C TRP A 105 -9.87 -4.27 -3.28
N ALA A 106 -8.88 -4.54 -2.42
CA ALA A 106 -8.38 -5.89 -2.19
C ALA A 106 -9.43 -6.78 -1.50
N GLY A 107 -10.20 -6.22 -0.56
CA GLY A 107 -11.35 -6.88 0.07
C GLY A 107 -12.44 -7.27 -0.93
N GLU A 108 -12.83 -6.35 -1.82
CA GLU A 108 -13.80 -6.62 -2.90
C GLU A 108 -13.34 -7.80 -3.79
N ARG A 109 -12.04 -7.85 -4.13
CA ARG A 109 -11.48 -8.96 -4.92
C ARG A 109 -11.43 -10.29 -4.15
N ALA A 110 -11.19 -10.24 -2.85
CA ALA A 110 -11.24 -11.44 -2.01
C ALA A 110 -12.66 -12.01 -1.93
N ASP A 111 -13.67 -11.15 -1.87
CA ASP A 111 -15.08 -11.54 -1.89
C ASP A 111 -15.48 -12.19 -3.22
N ASP A 112 -15.05 -11.62 -4.35
CA ASP A 112 -15.28 -12.20 -5.68
C ASP A 112 -14.64 -13.59 -5.84
N ALA A 113 -13.41 -13.75 -5.33
CA ALA A 113 -12.69 -15.02 -5.40
C ALA A 113 -13.38 -16.13 -4.60
N ASP A 114 -13.88 -15.81 -3.39
CA ASP A 114 -14.62 -16.76 -2.57
C ASP A 114 -15.92 -17.21 -3.26
N GLN A 115 -16.66 -16.29 -3.87
CA GLN A 115 -17.90 -16.62 -4.60
C GLN A 115 -17.64 -17.55 -5.79
N GLN A 116 -16.54 -17.34 -6.54
CA GLN A 116 -16.16 -18.21 -7.65
C GLN A 116 -15.80 -19.63 -7.18
N THR A 117 -15.20 -19.80 -6.01
CA THR A 117 -14.93 -21.12 -5.43
C THR A 117 -16.17 -21.81 -4.86
N ALA A 118 -17.16 -21.03 -4.40
CA ALA A 118 -18.39 -21.53 -3.81
C ALA A 118 -19.44 -21.97 -4.84
N THR A 119 -19.40 -21.47 -6.09
CA THR A 119 -20.25 -21.96 -7.18
C THR A 119 -19.65 -23.22 -7.82
N PRO A 120 -20.24 -24.42 -7.64
CA PRO A 120 -19.80 -25.58 -8.40
C PRO A 120 -20.18 -25.37 -9.86
N SER A 121 -19.18 -25.42 -10.75
CA SER A 121 -19.38 -25.44 -12.20
C SER A 121 -20.36 -26.56 -12.58
N SER A 122 -21.64 -26.22 -12.77
CA SER A 122 -22.68 -27.19 -13.12
C SER A 122 -22.64 -27.58 -14.61
N SER A 123 -21.57 -27.26 -15.33
CA SER A 123 -21.50 -27.38 -16.79
C SER A 123 -20.53 -28.48 -17.23
N ARG A 124 -20.77 -29.72 -16.76
CA ARG A 124 -20.12 -30.94 -17.30
C ARG A 124 -21.00 -32.18 -17.14
N ARG A 125 -22.28 -32.11 -17.51
CA ARG A 125 -23.12 -33.30 -17.62
C ARG A 125 -23.85 -33.27 -18.96
N GLY A 126 -23.26 -33.93 -19.98
CA GLY A 126 -23.97 -34.14 -21.24
C GLY A 126 -23.12 -34.22 -22.51
N ARG A 127 -22.08 -35.05 -22.57
CA ARG A 127 -21.70 -35.69 -23.85
C ARG A 127 -21.90 -37.19 -23.68
N LYS A 128 -23.13 -37.63 -23.98
CA LYS A 128 -23.49 -39.03 -24.13
C LYS A 128 -22.65 -39.59 -25.28
N ALA A 129 -21.90 -40.65 -25.01
CA ALA A 129 -21.24 -41.45 -26.04
C ALA A 129 -22.30 -41.95 -27.02
N GLN A 130 -22.17 -41.58 -28.30
CA GLN A 130 -22.78 -42.34 -29.38
C GLN A 130 -21.71 -43.31 -29.89
N ASP A 131 -21.73 -44.47 -29.25
CA ASP A 131 -21.26 -45.71 -29.80
C ASP A 131 -22.02 -45.96 -31.11
N SER A 132 -21.30 -46.14 -32.20
CA SER A 132 -21.86 -46.48 -33.50
C SER A 132 -20.84 -47.36 -34.21
N SER A 133 -20.69 -48.56 -33.68
CA SER A 133 -20.35 -49.75 -34.45
C SER A 133 -21.19 -49.78 -35.73
N LYS A 134 -20.53 -49.57 -36.87
CA LYS A 134 -20.99 -50.05 -38.17
C LYS A 134 -19.95 -51.02 -38.70
N GLU A 135 -20.11 -52.28 -38.34
CA GLU A 135 -19.86 -53.35 -39.30
C GLU A 135 -20.90 -53.22 -40.41
N PHE A 136 -20.47 -53.07 -41.65
CA PHE A 136 -21.14 -53.70 -42.79
C PHE A 136 -20.13 -53.89 -43.93
N THR A 137 -20.23 -55.08 -44.48
CA THR A 137 -19.37 -55.82 -45.40
C THR A 137 -19.54 -55.44 -46.87
N HIS A 138 -18.51 -55.81 -47.66
CA HIS A 138 -18.48 -56.10 -49.11
C HIS A 138 -18.66 -54.96 -50.13
N ALA A 139 -17.62 -54.70 -50.92
CA ALA A 139 -17.37 -55.37 -52.21
C ALA A 139 -15.88 -55.30 -52.58
#